data_AF-A0A4P8GMD3-F1
#
_entry.id   AF-A0A4P8GMD3-F1
#
_cell.length_a   1.000
_cell.length_b   1.000
_cell.length_c   1.000
_cell.angle_alpha   90.00
_cell.angle_beta   90.00
_cell.angle_gamma   90.00
#
_symmetry.space_group_name_H-M   'P 1'
#
loop_
_entity.id
_entity.type
_entity.pdbx_description
1 polymer ?
#
loop_
_entity_poly.entity_id
_entity_poly.type
_entity_poly.pdbx_seq_one_letter_code
_entity_poly.pdbx_strand_id
1 'polypeptide(L)'
;MLEQTILDQLWNFDDPAGSEARFRAAVDGGKYDADEQAELATQLGRAIGLQGRYEEADALLDAVDADEPTVAVRVLLERGRLLNSSGHAAMAVPLFEQAAELADHLSEEFLAVDALHMLAIADSAHAESWTRSALEYASTVHDPRTKRWMVSLHNNLGWTLHQAGRFTEALVEFQLAEQWAERVGTPQQQEWAREAIDECEHSLAAGLTAQTQRKA
;
A
#
# COMPACT_ATOMS: atom_id res chain seq x y z
N MET A 1 6.06 -20.50 5.87
CA MET A 1 6.11 -19.18 5.21
C MET A 1 6.42 -19.36 3.74
N LEU A 2 5.44 -19.02 2.92
CA LEU A 2 5.53 -19.12 1.47
C LEU A 2 6.56 -18.12 0.93
N GLU A 3 7.38 -18.55 -0.02
CA GLU A 3 8.31 -17.62 -0.68
C GLU A 3 7.53 -16.50 -1.39
N GLN A 4 7.89 -15.25 -1.09
CA GLN A 4 7.21 -14.09 -1.65
C GLN A 4 7.22 -14.06 -3.19
N THR A 5 8.26 -14.59 -3.82
CA THR A 5 8.37 -14.69 -5.29
C THR A 5 7.24 -15.53 -5.90
N ILE A 6 6.70 -16.49 -5.15
CA ILE A 6 5.53 -17.29 -5.56
C ILE A 6 4.29 -16.40 -5.60
N LEU A 7 4.06 -15.60 -4.55
CA LEU A 7 2.94 -14.65 -4.52
C LEU A 7 3.03 -13.63 -5.66
N ASP A 8 4.22 -13.08 -5.89
CA ASP A 8 4.45 -12.08 -6.93
C ASP A 8 4.12 -12.63 -8.34
N GLN A 9 4.35 -13.92 -8.59
CA GLN A 9 4.05 -14.56 -9.88
C GLN A 9 2.55 -14.81 -10.11
N LEU A 10 1.75 -14.89 -9.04
CA LEU A 10 0.31 -15.10 -9.12
C LEU A 10 -0.45 -13.78 -9.28
N TRP A 11 0.20 -12.65 -8.98
CA TRP A 11 -0.38 -11.32 -9.06
C TRP A 11 -0.26 -10.67 -10.44
N ASN A 12 -1.38 -10.11 -10.89
CA ASN A 12 -1.48 -9.04 -11.86
C ASN A 12 -2.56 -8.07 -11.35
N PHE A 13 -2.15 -6.91 -10.83
CA PHE A 13 -3.09 -5.95 -10.25
C PHE A 13 -4.02 -5.31 -11.28
N ASP A 14 -3.66 -5.32 -12.57
CA ASP A 14 -4.52 -4.86 -13.67
C ASP A 14 -5.55 -5.93 -14.10
N ASP A 15 -5.40 -7.17 -13.63
CA ASP A 15 -6.31 -8.29 -13.88
C ASP A 15 -6.62 -9.06 -12.57
N PRO A 16 -7.39 -8.46 -11.64
CA PRO A 16 -7.74 -9.11 -10.38
C PRO A 16 -8.48 -10.45 -10.57
N ALA A 17 -9.31 -10.57 -11.61
CA ALA A 17 -10.05 -11.80 -11.92
C ALA A 17 -9.11 -12.93 -12.37
N GLY A 18 -8.12 -12.63 -13.22
CA GLY A 18 -7.09 -13.61 -13.57
C GLY A 18 -6.22 -13.99 -12.38
N SER A 19 -5.89 -13.05 -11.49
CA SER A 19 -5.18 -13.36 -10.25
C SER A 19 -5.98 -14.25 -9.32
N GLU A 20 -7.29 -13.98 -9.13
CA GLU A 20 -8.18 -14.87 -8.38
C GLU A 20 -8.12 -16.30 -8.94
N ALA A 21 -8.22 -16.48 -10.26
CA ALA A 21 -8.17 -17.80 -10.87
C ALA A 21 -6.85 -18.53 -10.59
N ARG A 22 -5.71 -17.81 -10.61
CA ARG A 22 -4.39 -18.36 -10.29
C ARG A 22 -4.27 -18.75 -8.81
N PHE A 23 -4.71 -17.87 -7.89
CA PHE A 23 -4.68 -18.15 -6.46
C PHE A 23 -5.60 -19.33 -6.09
N ARG A 24 -6.82 -19.39 -6.64
CA ARG A 24 -7.74 -20.51 -6.41
C ARG A 24 -7.12 -21.83 -6.87
N ALA A 25 -6.51 -21.85 -8.05
CA ALA A 25 -5.80 -23.05 -8.53
C ALA A 25 -4.61 -23.45 -7.64
N ALA A 26 -3.90 -22.47 -7.05
CA ALA A 26 -2.79 -22.74 -6.13
C ALA A 26 -3.27 -23.34 -4.79
N VAL A 27 -4.37 -22.81 -4.23
CA VAL A 27 -5.01 -23.32 -3.01
C VAL A 27 -5.54 -24.74 -3.23
N ASP A 28 -6.25 -24.99 -4.33
CA ASP A 28 -6.87 -26.28 -4.62
C ASP A 28 -5.86 -27.35 -5.08
N GLY A 29 -4.64 -26.95 -5.44
CA GLY A 29 -3.62 -27.81 -6.04
C GLY A 29 -2.97 -28.80 -5.08
N GLY A 30 -3.19 -28.68 -3.77
CA GLY A 30 -2.68 -29.60 -2.73
C GLY A 30 -1.15 -29.68 -2.63
N LYS A 31 -0.45 -28.67 -3.17
CA LYS A 31 1.02 -28.61 -3.22
C LYS A 31 1.65 -28.03 -1.95
N TYR A 32 0.91 -27.19 -1.26
CA TYR A 32 1.37 -26.35 -0.15
C TYR A 32 0.94 -26.95 1.19
N ASP A 33 1.70 -26.68 2.26
CA ASP A 33 1.29 -27.04 3.61
C ASP A 33 0.15 -26.14 4.14
N ALA A 34 -0.30 -26.38 5.38
CA ALA A 34 -1.45 -25.67 5.93
C ALA A 34 -1.21 -24.15 6.06
N ASP A 35 -0.03 -23.74 6.52
CA ASP A 35 0.31 -22.33 6.74
C ASP A 35 0.48 -21.62 5.39
N GLU A 36 1.14 -22.27 4.42
CA GLU A 36 1.27 -21.76 3.06
C GLU A 36 -0.08 -21.64 2.34
N GLN A 37 -1.00 -22.59 2.56
CA GLN A 37 -2.37 -22.52 2.05
C GLN A 37 -3.13 -21.35 2.67
N ALA A 38 -2.97 -21.11 3.96
CA ALA A 38 -3.58 -19.98 4.66
C ALA A 38 -3.08 -18.64 4.10
N GLU A 39 -1.77 -18.50 3.88
CA GLU A 39 -1.19 -17.33 3.21
C GLU A 39 -1.78 -17.12 1.81
N LEU A 40 -1.85 -18.17 0.97
CA LEU A 40 -2.46 -18.09 -0.36
C LEU A 40 -3.94 -17.69 -0.30
N ALA A 41 -4.68 -18.19 0.68
CA ALA A 41 -6.09 -17.86 0.89
C ALA A 41 -6.29 -16.37 1.24
N THR A 42 -5.39 -15.75 2.01
CA THR A 42 -5.44 -14.29 2.23
C THR A 42 -5.30 -13.51 0.93
N GLN A 43 -4.40 -13.94 0.04
CA GLN A 43 -4.17 -13.26 -1.25
C GLN A 43 -5.32 -13.50 -2.23
N LEU A 44 -5.94 -14.68 -2.18
CA LEU A 44 -7.19 -14.96 -2.88
C LEU A 44 -8.31 -14.01 -2.41
N GLY A 45 -8.45 -13.81 -1.09
CA GLY A 45 -9.40 -12.86 -0.50
C GLY A 45 -9.18 -11.43 -1.02
N ARG A 46 -7.92 -10.98 -1.07
CA ARG A 46 -7.55 -9.69 -1.68
C ARG A 46 -8.02 -9.58 -3.13
N ALA A 47 -7.75 -10.60 -3.95
CA ALA A 47 -8.09 -10.59 -5.38
C ALA A 47 -9.60 -10.54 -5.62
N ILE A 48 -10.37 -11.26 -4.80
CA ILE A 48 -11.84 -11.22 -4.81
C ILE A 48 -12.35 -9.84 -4.35
N GLY A 49 -11.77 -9.30 -3.29
CA GLY A 49 -12.12 -7.97 -2.75
C GLY A 49 -11.89 -6.83 -3.75
N LEU A 50 -10.80 -6.88 -4.52
CA LEU A 50 -10.52 -5.91 -5.60
C LEU A 50 -11.58 -5.91 -6.71
N GLN A 51 -12.37 -6.99 -6.85
CA GLN A 51 -13.48 -7.08 -7.79
C GLN A 51 -14.83 -6.63 -7.20
N GLY A 52 -14.84 -6.11 -5.96
CA GLY A 52 -16.05 -5.66 -5.28
C GLY A 52 -16.89 -6.78 -4.66
N ARG A 53 -16.40 -8.02 -4.67
CA ARG A 53 -17.07 -9.20 -4.09
C ARG A 53 -16.76 -9.31 -2.59
N TYR A 54 -17.11 -8.28 -1.83
CA TYR A 54 -16.67 -8.13 -0.44
C TYR A 54 -17.17 -9.22 0.50
N GLU A 55 -18.44 -9.63 0.39
CA GLU A 55 -19.03 -10.67 1.24
C GLU A 55 -18.34 -12.03 1.04
N GLU A 56 -18.00 -12.36 -0.20
CA GLU A 56 -17.28 -13.60 -0.50
C GLU A 56 -15.84 -13.57 0.02
N ALA A 57 -15.15 -12.44 -0.15
CA ALA A 57 -13.81 -12.27 0.37
C ALA A 57 -13.79 -12.33 1.91
N ASP A 58 -14.77 -11.72 2.58
CA ASP A 58 -14.89 -11.75 4.03
C ASP A 58 -15.14 -13.17 4.55
N ALA A 59 -16.09 -13.91 3.94
CA ALA A 59 -16.36 -15.30 4.28
C ALA A 59 -15.15 -16.22 4.06
N LEU A 60 -14.36 -15.98 3.00
CA LEU A 60 -13.10 -16.69 2.78
C LEU A 60 -12.10 -16.39 3.90
N LEU A 61 -11.89 -15.11 4.24
CA LEU A 61 -10.95 -14.70 5.28
C LEU A 61 -11.37 -15.16 6.68
N ASP A 62 -12.66 -15.34 6.95
CA ASP A 62 -13.16 -15.95 8.19
C ASP A 62 -12.87 -17.44 8.32
N ALA A 63 -12.72 -18.14 7.19
CA ALA A 63 -12.36 -19.55 7.16
C ALA A 63 -10.85 -19.80 7.21
N VAL A 64 -10.01 -18.76 7.13
CA VAL A 64 -8.55 -18.89 7.20
C VAL A 64 -8.13 -19.16 8.64
N ASP A 65 -7.39 -20.24 8.85
CA ASP A 65 -6.70 -20.51 10.11
C ASP A 65 -5.53 -19.53 10.26
N ALA A 66 -5.60 -18.66 11.27
CA ALA A 66 -4.66 -17.59 11.53
C ALA A 66 -3.80 -17.85 12.78
N ASP A 67 -3.59 -19.12 13.13
CA ASP A 67 -2.68 -19.52 14.21
C ASP A 67 -1.21 -19.15 13.91
N GLU A 68 -0.84 -19.08 12.63
CA GLU A 68 0.47 -18.58 12.19
C GLU A 68 0.48 -17.03 12.24
N PRO A 69 1.44 -16.39 12.94
CA PRO A 69 1.42 -14.95 13.18
C PRO A 69 1.44 -14.06 11.92
N THR A 70 2.19 -14.42 10.88
CA THR A 70 2.23 -13.65 9.63
C THR A 70 0.92 -13.79 8.84
N VAL A 71 0.28 -14.97 8.87
CA VAL A 71 -1.09 -15.14 8.36
C VAL A 71 -2.05 -14.21 9.09
N ALA A 72 -1.95 -14.09 10.41
CA ALA A 72 -2.79 -13.17 11.18
C ALA A 72 -2.63 -11.70 10.75
N VAL A 73 -1.39 -11.24 10.51
CA VAL A 73 -1.12 -9.90 9.95
C VAL A 73 -1.81 -9.72 8.60
N ARG A 74 -1.69 -10.71 7.70
CA ARG A 74 -2.32 -10.65 6.37
C ARG A 74 -3.84 -10.62 6.47
N VAL A 75 -4.45 -11.44 7.32
CA VAL A 75 -5.91 -11.42 7.53
C VAL A 75 -6.38 -10.04 8.02
N LEU A 76 -5.67 -9.42 8.96
CA LEU A 76 -5.99 -8.06 9.43
C LEU A 76 -5.90 -7.03 8.29
N LEU A 77 -4.83 -7.06 7.50
CA LEU A 77 -4.66 -6.20 6.32
C LEU A 77 -5.80 -6.37 5.31
N GLU A 78 -6.12 -7.61 4.94
CA GLU A 78 -7.12 -7.86 3.90
C GLU A 78 -8.53 -7.53 4.39
N ARG A 79 -8.90 -7.83 5.64
CA ARG A 79 -10.16 -7.38 6.25
C ARG A 79 -10.26 -5.85 6.30
N GLY A 80 -9.16 -5.18 6.68
CA GLY A 80 -9.08 -3.73 6.64
C GLY A 80 -9.30 -3.18 5.23
N ARG A 81 -8.70 -3.78 4.20
CA ARG A 81 -8.91 -3.38 2.79
C ARG A 81 -10.37 -3.58 2.36
N LEU A 82 -11.01 -4.68 2.74
CA LEU A 82 -12.43 -4.91 2.44
C LEU A 82 -13.32 -3.83 3.06
N LEU A 83 -13.13 -3.51 4.35
CA LEU A 83 -13.87 -2.45 5.03
C LEU A 83 -13.61 -1.09 4.39
N ASN A 84 -12.35 -0.75 4.10
CA ASN A 84 -12.01 0.52 3.49
C ASN A 84 -12.65 0.67 2.09
N SER A 85 -12.49 -0.33 1.22
CA SER A 85 -13.05 -0.32 -0.15
C SER A 85 -14.57 -0.37 -0.19
N SER A 86 -15.23 -0.93 0.84
CA SER A 86 -16.69 -0.95 0.98
C SER A 86 -17.26 0.33 1.63
N GLY A 87 -16.43 1.33 1.90
CA GLY A 87 -16.86 2.63 2.44
C GLY A 87 -16.87 2.74 3.97
N HIS A 88 -16.30 1.76 4.68
CA HIS A 88 -16.24 1.68 6.14
C HIS A 88 -14.83 1.99 6.67
N ALA A 89 -14.18 3.03 6.15
CA ALA A 89 -12.79 3.38 6.46
C ALA A 89 -12.51 3.49 7.97
N ALA A 90 -13.42 4.10 8.74
CA ALA A 90 -13.27 4.22 10.19
C ALA A 90 -13.21 2.87 10.93
N MET A 91 -13.83 1.83 10.39
CA MET A 91 -13.76 0.47 10.94
C MET A 91 -12.48 -0.26 10.50
N ALA A 92 -11.86 0.16 9.39
CA ALA A 92 -10.62 -0.41 8.89
C ALA A 92 -9.40 0.04 9.69
N VAL A 93 -9.39 1.29 10.19
CA VAL A 93 -8.29 1.88 10.98
C VAL A 93 -7.80 0.96 12.10
N PRO A 94 -8.63 0.49 13.05
CA PRO A 94 -8.15 -0.35 14.14
C PRO A 94 -7.58 -1.71 13.68
N LEU A 95 -7.98 -2.20 12.50
CA LEU A 95 -7.40 -3.42 11.93
C LEU A 95 -6.01 -3.16 11.35
N PHE A 96 -5.81 -2.02 10.69
CA PHE A 96 -4.50 -1.64 10.18
C PHE A 96 -3.52 -1.25 11.29
N GLU A 97 -3.99 -0.62 12.37
CA GLU A 97 -3.16 -0.38 13.57
C GLU A 97 -2.66 -1.71 14.16
N GLN A 98 -3.57 -2.67 14.39
CA GLN A 98 -3.21 -4.01 14.87
C GLN A 98 -2.26 -4.73 13.90
N ALA A 99 -2.48 -4.61 12.59
CA ALA A 99 -1.60 -5.20 11.59
C ALA A 99 -0.20 -4.59 11.64
N ALA A 100 -0.08 -3.26 11.77
CA ALA A 100 1.21 -2.57 11.85
C ALA A 100 1.97 -2.97 13.12
N GLU A 101 1.30 -2.99 14.28
CA GLU A 101 1.91 -3.39 15.55
C GLU A 101 2.37 -4.85 15.54
N LEU A 102 1.52 -5.76 15.07
CA LEU A 102 1.86 -7.18 15.00
C LEU A 102 3.00 -7.43 14.00
N ALA A 103 2.95 -6.81 12.82
CA ALA A 103 4.00 -6.95 11.81
C ALA A 103 5.35 -6.44 12.33
N ASP A 104 5.38 -5.29 13.03
CA ASP A 104 6.59 -4.76 13.63
C ASP A 104 7.16 -5.73 14.69
N HIS A 105 6.31 -6.24 15.58
CA HIS A 105 6.71 -7.21 16.59
C HIS A 105 7.30 -8.50 16.01
N LEU A 106 6.82 -8.92 14.83
CA LEU A 106 7.30 -10.08 14.10
C LEU A 106 8.51 -9.78 13.20
N SER A 107 8.92 -8.51 13.08
CA SER A 107 9.91 -8.06 12.09
C SER A 107 9.49 -8.35 10.64
N GLU A 108 8.19 -8.36 10.36
CA GLU A 108 7.60 -8.45 9.02
C GLU A 108 7.58 -7.05 8.37
N GLU A 109 8.78 -6.50 8.14
CA GLU A 109 9.01 -5.10 7.76
C GLU A 109 8.16 -4.65 6.56
N PHE A 110 8.01 -5.52 5.55
CA PHE A 110 7.19 -5.22 4.37
C PHE A 110 5.71 -5.03 4.73
N LEU A 111 5.18 -5.89 5.60
CA LEU A 111 3.78 -5.85 6.01
C LEU A 111 3.51 -4.70 6.98
N ALA A 112 4.49 -4.34 7.82
CA ALA A 112 4.40 -3.16 8.69
C ALA A 112 4.28 -1.88 7.86
N VAL A 113 5.11 -1.72 6.82
CA VAL A 113 5.03 -0.58 5.89
C VAL A 113 3.71 -0.59 5.11
N ASP A 114 3.24 -1.75 4.67
CA ASP A 114 1.94 -1.90 3.99
C ASP A 114 0.77 -1.47 4.89
N ALA A 115 0.79 -1.85 6.17
CA ALA A 115 -0.22 -1.46 7.14
C ALA A 115 -0.22 0.06 7.41
N LEU A 116 0.96 0.67 7.59
CA LEU A 116 1.09 2.12 7.75
C LEU A 116 0.63 2.89 6.50
N HIS A 117 0.93 2.36 5.32
CA HIS A 117 0.41 2.91 4.06
C HIS A 117 -1.12 2.84 4.02
N MET A 118 -1.72 1.73 4.44
CA MET A 118 -3.17 1.59 4.49
C MET A 118 -3.83 2.50 5.53
N LEU A 119 -3.18 2.78 6.66
CA LEU A 119 -3.62 3.80 7.62
C LEU A 119 -3.69 5.18 6.97
N ALA A 120 -2.68 5.56 6.17
CA ALA A 120 -2.70 6.84 5.47
C ALA A 120 -3.89 6.98 4.49
N ILE A 121 -4.37 5.86 3.93
CA ILE A 121 -5.54 5.83 3.06
C ILE A 121 -6.84 5.89 3.87
N ALA A 122 -6.97 5.05 4.91
CA ALA A 122 -8.21 4.91 5.66
C ALA A 122 -8.46 6.10 6.61
N ASP A 123 -7.41 6.66 7.19
CA ASP A 123 -7.47 7.80 8.12
C ASP A 123 -6.97 9.09 7.44
N SER A 124 -7.77 9.57 6.48
CA SER A 124 -7.45 10.75 5.68
C SER A 124 -7.14 12.01 6.51
N ALA A 125 -7.68 12.13 7.72
CA ALA A 125 -7.42 13.26 8.62
C ALA A 125 -5.97 13.27 9.13
N HIS A 126 -5.33 12.11 9.21
CA HIS A 126 -3.95 11.93 9.66
C HIS A 126 -3.04 11.35 8.56
N ALA A 127 -3.46 11.39 7.30
CA ALA A 127 -2.74 10.80 6.17
C ALA A 127 -1.26 11.23 6.07
N GLU A 128 -0.97 12.52 6.29
CA GLU A 128 0.42 13.01 6.31
C GLU A 128 1.22 12.37 7.44
N SER A 129 0.66 12.28 8.65
CA SER A 129 1.33 11.69 9.81
C SER A 129 1.64 10.22 9.56
N TRP A 130 0.65 9.45 9.08
CA TRP A 130 0.82 8.03 8.78
C TRP A 130 1.84 7.79 7.67
N THR A 131 1.82 8.60 6.61
CA THR A 131 2.80 8.49 5.52
C THR A 131 4.22 8.81 6.01
N ARG A 132 4.39 9.81 6.89
CA ARG A 132 5.69 10.11 7.50
C ARG A 132 6.19 8.98 8.39
N SER A 133 5.32 8.37 9.20
CA SER A 133 5.68 7.19 10.00
C SER A 133 6.09 6.01 9.12
N ALA A 134 5.39 5.77 8.01
CA ALA A 134 5.76 4.74 7.03
C ALA A 134 7.14 5.01 6.40
N LEU A 135 7.43 6.26 6.04
CA LEU A 135 8.74 6.67 5.50
C LEU A 135 9.87 6.51 6.52
N GLU A 136 9.63 6.91 7.77
CA GLU A 136 10.59 6.75 8.85
C GLU A 136 10.92 5.26 9.06
N TYR A 137 9.88 4.42 9.16
CA TYR A 137 10.03 2.97 9.28
C TYR A 137 10.78 2.37 8.08
N ALA A 138 10.32 2.64 6.85
CA ALA A 138 10.93 2.09 5.64
C ALA A 138 12.40 2.55 5.44
N SER A 139 12.80 3.69 6.02
CA SER A 139 14.17 4.19 5.94
C SER A 139 15.18 3.35 6.75
N THR A 140 14.72 2.65 7.80
CA THR A 140 15.57 1.79 8.63
C THR A 140 15.74 0.38 8.06
N VAL A 141 14.85 -0.01 7.15
CA VAL A 141 14.82 -1.34 6.54
C VAL A 141 15.94 -1.50 5.51
N HIS A 142 16.55 -2.69 5.45
CA HIS A 142 17.60 -3.01 4.47
C HIS A 142 17.10 -3.81 3.26
N ASP A 143 15.98 -4.51 3.41
CA ASP A 143 15.38 -5.31 2.34
C ASP A 143 15.06 -4.47 1.09
N PRO A 144 15.65 -4.79 -0.08
CA PRO A 144 15.40 -4.04 -1.32
C PRO A 144 13.94 -4.01 -1.74
N ARG A 145 13.16 -5.06 -1.44
CA ARG A 145 11.74 -5.10 -1.79
C ARG A 145 10.96 -4.09 -0.97
N THR A 146 11.17 -4.05 0.34
CA THR A 146 10.53 -3.08 1.23
C THR A 146 10.95 -1.65 0.89
N LYS A 147 12.21 -1.42 0.52
CA LYS A 147 12.65 -0.08 0.04
C LYS A 147 11.92 0.43 -1.20
N ARG A 148 11.27 -0.42 -2.01
CA ARG A 148 10.44 0.05 -3.12
C ARG A 148 9.23 0.87 -2.65
N TRP A 149 8.77 0.67 -1.42
CA TRP A 149 7.72 1.50 -0.82
C TRP A 149 8.10 2.97 -0.75
N MET A 150 9.39 3.31 -0.66
CA MET A 150 9.84 4.71 -0.64
C MET A 150 9.31 5.49 -1.86
N VAL A 151 9.17 4.84 -3.02
CA VAL A 151 8.64 5.48 -4.23
C VAL A 151 7.19 5.92 -4.04
N SER A 152 6.30 4.99 -3.65
CA SER A 152 4.88 5.28 -3.50
C SER A 152 4.60 6.16 -2.29
N LEU A 153 5.32 5.97 -1.18
CA LEU A 153 5.13 6.77 0.04
C LEU A 153 5.49 8.24 -0.18
N HIS A 154 6.64 8.53 -0.80
CA HIS A 154 7.01 9.91 -1.15
C HIS A 154 6.02 10.52 -2.15
N ASN A 155 5.59 9.76 -3.17
CA ASN A 155 4.59 10.24 -4.12
C ASN A 155 3.26 10.59 -3.42
N ASN A 156 2.77 9.74 -2.53
CA ASN A 156 1.53 9.97 -1.79
C ASN A 156 1.63 11.16 -0.84
N LEU A 157 2.77 11.33 -0.16
CA LEU A 157 3.02 12.50 0.67
C LEU A 157 3.06 13.78 -0.17
N GLY A 158 3.71 13.74 -1.33
CA GLY A 158 3.72 14.83 -2.31
C GLY A 158 2.30 15.26 -2.69
N TRP A 159 1.42 14.33 -3.04
CA TRP A 159 0.02 14.63 -3.36
C TRP A 159 -0.77 15.18 -2.18
N THR A 160 -0.55 14.64 -0.97
CA THR A 160 -1.18 15.14 0.26
C THR A 160 -0.81 16.61 0.50
N LEU A 161 0.47 16.95 0.34
CA LEU A 161 0.99 18.31 0.50
C LEU A 161 0.50 19.24 -0.63
N HIS A 162 0.44 18.74 -1.86
CA HIS A 162 -0.05 19.47 -3.02
C HIS A 162 -1.52 19.88 -2.83
N GLN A 163 -2.37 18.95 -2.42
CA GLN A 163 -3.78 19.22 -2.10
C GLN A 163 -3.95 20.24 -0.97
N ALA A 164 -3.01 20.28 -0.02
CA ALA A 164 -2.96 21.30 1.04
C ALA A 164 -2.39 22.66 0.57
N GLY A 165 -2.03 22.81 -0.71
CA GLY A 165 -1.43 24.03 -1.28
C GLY A 165 0.04 24.25 -0.89
N ARG A 166 0.68 23.26 -0.26
CA ARG A 166 2.09 23.30 0.19
C ARG A 166 3.02 22.85 -0.94
N PHE A 167 2.94 23.52 -2.09
CA PHE A 167 3.58 23.09 -3.34
C PHE A 167 5.11 22.94 -3.24
N THR A 168 5.79 23.80 -2.49
CA THR A 168 7.26 23.67 -2.33
C THR A 168 7.64 22.39 -1.59
N GLU A 169 6.88 22.02 -0.56
CA GLU A 169 7.13 20.79 0.19
C GLU A 169 6.71 19.57 -0.64
N ALA A 170 5.60 19.65 -1.37
CA ALA A 170 5.18 18.61 -2.30
C ALA A 170 6.25 18.29 -3.35
N LEU A 171 6.86 19.32 -3.95
CA LEU A 171 7.91 19.15 -4.95
C LEU A 171 9.12 18.39 -4.40
N VAL A 172 9.52 18.65 -3.16
CA VAL A 172 10.61 17.90 -2.50
C VAL A 172 10.27 16.42 -2.42
N GLU A 173 9.05 16.09 -2.01
CA GLU A 173 8.62 14.69 -1.89
C GLU A 173 8.53 14.01 -3.27
N PHE A 174 8.04 14.68 -4.31
CA PHE A 174 8.04 14.12 -5.67
C PHE A 174 9.45 13.87 -6.21
N GLN A 175 10.40 14.77 -5.94
CA GLN A 175 11.81 14.58 -6.29
C GLN A 175 12.45 13.40 -5.53
N LEU A 176 12.06 13.16 -4.28
CA LEU A 176 12.49 11.98 -3.53
C LEU A 176 11.87 10.71 -4.12
N ALA A 177 10.59 10.74 -4.51
CA ALA A 177 9.94 9.64 -5.20
C ALA A 177 10.66 9.27 -6.50
N GLU A 178 11.04 10.26 -7.31
CA GLU A 178 11.82 10.07 -8.55
C GLU A 178 13.18 9.42 -8.27
N GLN A 179 13.96 9.97 -7.32
CA GLN A 179 15.27 9.40 -6.95
C GLN A 179 15.18 7.94 -6.50
N TRP A 180 14.12 7.57 -5.77
CA TRP A 180 13.87 6.18 -5.41
C TRP A 180 13.42 5.35 -6.61
N ALA A 181 12.58 5.90 -7.50
CA ALA A 181 12.11 5.21 -8.69
C ALA A 181 13.27 4.86 -9.65
N GLU A 182 14.25 5.75 -9.79
CA GLU A 182 15.49 5.50 -10.55
C GLU A 182 16.32 4.35 -9.97
N ARG A 183 16.35 4.22 -8.63
CA ARG A 183 17.18 3.22 -7.93
C ARG A 183 16.53 1.84 -7.88
N VAL A 184 15.24 1.78 -7.56
CA VAL A 184 14.55 0.51 -7.22
C VAL A 184 13.18 0.35 -7.86
N GLY A 185 12.64 1.40 -8.47
CA GLY A 185 11.29 1.42 -9.05
C GLY A 185 11.19 0.77 -10.44
N THR A 186 9.95 0.65 -10.91
CA THR A 186 9.62 0.23 -12.27
C THR A 186 9.70 1.41 -13.25
N PRO A 187 9.80 1.17 -14.57
CA PRO A 187 9.72 2.25 -15.56
C PRO A 187 8.45 3.10 -15.44
N GLN A 188 7.32 2.47 -15.12
CA GLN A 188 6.06 3.17 -14.90
C GLN A 188 6.13 4.13 -13.70
N GLN A 189 6.75 3.70 -12.61
CA GLN A 189 6.93 4.55 -11.43
C GLN A 189 7.88 5.72 -11.70
N GLN A 190 8.89 5.55 -12.57
CA GLN A 190 9.76 6.65 -12.99
C GLN A 190 9.03 7.67 -13.87
N GLU A 191 8.09 7.21 -14.70
CA GLU A 191 7.21 8.09 -15.47
C GLU A 191 6.26 8.87 -14.55
N TRP A 192 5.55 8.18 -13.66
CA TRP A 192 4.62 8.83 -12.71
C TRP A 192 5.31 9.86 -11.82
N ALA A 193 6.53 9.59 -11.35
CA ALA A 193 7.27 10.56 -10.52
C ALA A 193 7.61 11.83 -11.31
N ARG A 194 8.01 11.71 -12.58
CA ARG A 194 8.30 12.86 -13.45
C ARG A 194 7.05 13.67 -13.77
N GLU A 195 5.94 12.99 -14.08
CA GLU A 195 4.64 13.65 -14.30
C GLU A 195 4.18 14.43 -13.06
N ALA A 196 4.36 13.87 -11.86
CA ALA A 196 4.01 14.54 -10.61
C ALA A 196 4.88 15.78 -10.33
N ILE A 197 6.18 15.72 -10.66
CA ILE A 197 7.07 16.90 -10.60
C ILE A 197 6.58 17.98 -11.54
N ASP A 198 6.35 17.65 -12.81
CA ASP A 198 5.88 18.60 -13.83
C ASP A 198 4.57 19.28 -13.37
N GLU A 199 3.58 18.51 -12.92
CA GLU A 199 2.31 19.06 -12.43
C GLU A 199 2.49 20.00 -11.23
N CYS A 200 3.36 19.62 -10.29
CA CYS A 200 3.65 20.44 -9.12
C CYS A 200 4.34 21.76 -9.48
N GLU A 201 5.28 21.75 -10.44
CA GLU A 201 5.96 22.96 -10.93
C GLU A 201 4.97 23.94 -11.59
N HIS A 202 4.04 23.43 -12.41
CA HIS A 202 2.97 24.25 -12.98
C HIS A 202 2.12 24.91 -11.90
N SER A 203 1.76 24.16 -10.86
CA SER A 203 0.97 24.64 -9.72
C SER A 203 1.71 25.73 -8.93
N LEU A 204 3.01 25.54 -8.69
CA LEU A 204 3.88 26.50 -8.01
C LEU A 204 3.97 27.82 -8.79
N ALA A 205 4.18 27.76 -10.11
CA ALA A 205 4.26 28.94 -10.97
C ALA A 205 2.94 29.74 -11.00
N ALA A 206 1.81 29.04 -11.05
CA ALA A 206 0.48 29.66 -10.99
C ALA A 206 0.24 30.36 -9.64
N GLY A 207 0.63 29.74 -8.52
CA GLY A 207 0.51 30.31 -7.18
C GLY A 207 1.32 31.61 -7.00
N LEU A 208 2.56 31.63 -7.48
CA LEU A 208 3.43 32.82 -7.44
C LEU A 208 2.86 34.00 -8.25
N THR A 209 2.28 33.70 -9.41
CA THR A 209 1.64 34.71 -10.27
C THR A 209 0.44 35.35 -9.58
N ALA A 210 -0.43 34.55 -8.96
CA ALA A 210 -1.59 35.03 -8.21
C ALA A 210 -1.19 35.87 -6.98
N GLN A 211 -0.12 35.50 -6.27
CA GLN A 211 0.37 36.27 -5.12
C GLN A 211 0.96 37.62 -5.53
N THR A 212 1.61 37.69 -6.69
CA THR A 212 2.16 38.94 -7.24
C THR A 212 1.04 39.90 -7.65
N GLN A 213 -0.03 39.41 -8.28
CA GLN A 213 -1.20 40.21 -8.65
C GLN A 213 -1.99 40.74 -7.46
N ARG A 214 -2.02 40.03 -6.32
CA ARG A 214 -2.69 40.51 -5.09
C ARG A 214 -1.92 41.59 -4.34
N LYS A 215 -0.63 41.76 -4.62
CA LYS A 215 0.25 42.76 -3.97
C LYS A 215 0.44 44.04 -4.79
N ALA A 216 -0.07 44.07 -6.03
CA ALA A 216 -0.07 45.23 -6.93
C ALA A 216 -1.39 45.99 -6.84
#